data_AF-A0A1F6V993-F1
#
_entry.id   AF-A0A1F6V993-F1
#
_cell.length_a   1.000
_cell.length_b   1.000
_cell.length_c   1.000
_cell.angle_alpha   90.00
_cell.angle_beta   90.00
_cell.angle_gamma   90.00
#
_symmetry.space_group_name_H-M   'P 1'
#
loop_
_entity.id
_entity.type
_entity.pdbx_description
1 polymer ?
#
loop_
_entity_poly.entity_id
_entity_poly.type
_entity_poly.pdbx_seq_one_letter_code
_entity_poly.pdbx_strand_id
1 'polypeptide(L)'
;MDKEELQQKIALYYSKLPPKAQAVFSSMKWLETIKSISEKYGLNDKQKEILGTETTLVLLGIIDIIKYEEILIEELALSKESVDKMLSEINDLIINNIRPELIDAFNANKNSLEKENPEIEPVLDTRFGKLSPDLEKIIDESNYQDILYGIGKEKNFSVTKMGALERATTDLIMGTIHPDEFENVLENNLELPLEKVRELVNIINERIFKKIREELIKNVERKKIFANKKAEEKQDTQVLGAHGIEIVENPPLLIKEGAGGGNSEENHPASGTPPQQGGEETHPILAQKLSGPYQAPVVKTDHSLQNLQPSSEQQNKPVIDPYREIPE
;
A
#
# COMPACT_ATOMS: atom_id res chain seq x y z
N MET A 1 -0.08 -2.80 14.84
CA MET A 1 -1.48 -2.82 14.41
C MET A 1 -2.29 -2.02 15.41
N ASP A 2 -3.20 -1.15 14.99
CA ASP A 2 -4.06 -0.44 15.94
C ASP A 2 -5.15 -1.39 16.46
N LYS A 3 -5.61 -1.18 17.70
CA LYS A 3 -6.59 -2.06 18.38
C LYS A 3 -7.90 -2.18 17.60
N GLU A 4 -8.33 -1.08 16.95
CA GLU A 4 -9.53 -1.06 16.12
C GLU A 4 -9.35 -1.88 14.83
N GLU A 5 -8.18 -1.77 14.18
CA GLU A 5 -7.86 -2.52 12.97
C GLU A 5 -7.80 -4.02 13.25
N LEU A 6 -7.25 -4.41 14.40
CA LEU A 6 -7.22 -5.81 14.86
C LEU A 6 -8.64 -6.34 15.09
N GLN A 7 -9.50 -5.56 15.74
CA GLN A 7 -10.91 -5.94 15.97
C GLN A 7 -11.67 -6.11 14.65
N GLN A 8 -11.45 -5.23 13.67
CA GLN A 8 -12.06 -5.35 12.34
C GLN A 8 -11.58 -6.60 11.60
N LYS A 9 -10.28 -6.90 11.62
CA LYS A 9 -9.77 -8.14 11.00
C LYS A 9 -10.30 -9.38 11.72
N ILE A 10 -10.36 -9.37 13.05
CA ILE A 10 -10.98 -10.48 13.82
C ILE A 10 -12.43 -10.68 13.39
N ALA A 11 -13.25 -9.62 13.34
CA ALA A 11 -14.65 -9.71 12.94
C ALA A 11 -14.80 -10.23 11.49
N LEU A 12 -13.97 -9.72 10.57
CA LEU A 12 -13.96 -10.13 9.17
C LEU A 12 -13.67 -11.62 9.03
N TYR A 13 -12.56 -12.11 9.57
CA TYR A 13 -12.15 -13.51 9.42
C TYR A 13 -13.03 -14.45 10.24
N TYR A 14 -13.52 -14.02 11.40
CA TYR A 14 -14.50 -14.78 12.17
C TYR A 14 -15.77 -15.07 11.35
N SER A 15 -16.27 -14.07 10.60
CA SER A 15 -17.46 -14.24 9.76
C SER A 15 -17.27 -15.28 8.64
N LYS A 16 -16.02 -15.49 8.22
CA LYS A 16 -15.63 -16.46 7.18
C LYS A 16 -15.36 -17.87 7.71
N LEU A 17 -15.26 -18.05 9.03
CA LEU A 17 -15.01 -19.35 9.63
C LEU A 17 -16.20 -20.32 9.45
N PRO A 18 -15.96 -21.63 9.25
CA PRO A 18 -17.01 -22.64 9.33
C PRO A 18 -17.72 -22.64 10.70
N PRO A 19 -19.02 -23.01 10.79
CA PRO A 19 -19.80 -22.92 12.03
C PRO A 19 -19.16 -23.62 13.23
N LYS A 20 -18.50 -24.76 13.00
CA LYS A 20 -17.83 -25.52 14.06
C LYS A 20 -16.56 -24.80 14.57
N ALA A 21 -15.78 -24.17 13.69
CA ALA A 21 -14.65 -23.33 14.09
C ALA A 21 -15.11 -22.05 14.80
N GLN A 22 -16.19 -21.40 14.32
CA GLN A 22 -16.82 -20.25 14.98
C GLN A 22 -17.25 -20.58 16.42
N ALA A 23 -17.87 -21.75 16.62
CA ALA A 23 -18.31 -22.19 17.94
C ALA A 23 -17.14 -22.37 18.92
N VAL A 24 -16.03 -22.96 18.46
CA VAL A 24 -14.82 -23.11 19.29
C VAL A 24 -14.21 -21.75 19.60
N PHE A 25 -14.06 -20.88 18.60
CA PHE A 25 -13.50 -19.55 18.77
C PHE A 25 -14.32 -18.71 19.76
N SER A 26 -15.64 -18.63 19.55
CA SER A 26 -16.57 -17.85 20.38
C SER A 26 -16.77 -18.40 21.78
N SER A 27 -16.45 -19.68 22.03
CA SER A 27 -16.52 -20.24 23.37
C SER A 27 -15.52 -19.61 24.34
N MET A 28 -14.47 -18.96 23.82
CA MET A 28 -13.35 -18.40 24.57
C MET A 28 -12.61 -19.40 25.49
N LYS A 29 -12.99 -20.69 25.51
CA LYS A 29 -12.32 -21.73 26.31
C LYS A 29 -10.87 -21.93 25.90
N TRP A 30 -10.57 -21.74 24.63
CA TRP A 30 -9.22 -21.81 24.10
C TRP A 30 -8.29 -20.76 24.73
N LEU A 31 -8.80 -19.57 25.13
CA LEU A 31 -8.01 -18.57 25.85
C LEU A 31 -7.61 -19.06 27.24
N GLU A 32 -8.51 -19.74 27.95
CA GLU A 32 -8.21 -20.34 29.25
C GLU A 32 -7.18 -21.46 29.12
N THR A 33 -7.28 -22.26 28.05
CA THR A 33 -6.28 -23.27 27.70
C THR A 33 -4.92 -22.65 27.42
N ILE A 34 -4.86 -21.60 26.57
CA ILE A 34 -3.61 -20.89 26.25
C ILE A 34 -3.02 -20.25 27.51
N LYS A 35 -3.85 -19.64 28.37
CA LYS A 35 -3.41 -19.10 29.65
C LYS A 35 -2.76 -20.20 30.52
N SER A 36 -3.44 -21.33 30.68
CA SER A 36 -2.93 -22.46 31.48
C SER A 36 -1.62 -23.02 30.94
N ILE A 37 -1.52 -23.16 29.61
CA ILE A 37 -0.29 -23.58 28.93
C ILE A 37 0.82 -22.54 29.16
N SER A 38 0.53 -21.25 28.98
CA SER A 38 1.52 -20.19 29.14
C SER A 38 2.10 -20.14 30.56
N GLU A 39 1.26 -20.40 31.58
CA GLU A 39 1.68 -20.49 32.98
C GLU A 39 2.54 -21.75 33.21
N LYS A 40 2.13 -22.89 32.66
CA LYS A 40 2.86 -24.16 32.76
C LYS A 40 4.27 -24.10 32.19
N TYR A 41 4.46 -23.38 31.08
CA TYR A 41 5.75 -23.22 30.43
C TYR A 41 6.53 -21.98 30.90
N GLY A 42 6.01 -21.25 31.91
CA GLY A 42 6.70 -20.11 32.51
C GLY A 42 6.90 -18.94 31.55
N LEU A 43 5.95 -18.71 30.63
CA LEU A 43 6.06 -17.63 29.65
C LEU A 43 5.99 -16.26 30.35
N ASN A 44 6.80 -15.32 29.88
CA ASN A 44 6.69 -13.90 30.26
C ASN A 44 5.53 -13.22 29.51
N ASP A 45 5.21 -11.98 29.88
CA ASP A 45 4.02 -11.30 29.34
C ASP A 45 4.09 -11.07 27.84
N LYS A 46 5.28 -10.79 27.29
CA LYS A 46 5.48 -10.67 25.84
C LYS A 46 5.29 -12.01 25.13
N GLN A 47 5.82 -13.10 25.69
CA GLN A 47 5.63 -14.45 25.14
C GLN A 47 4.17 -14.91 25.20
N LYS A 48 3.44 -14.54 26.27
CA LYS A 48 1.99 -14.78 26.38
C LYS A 48 1.21 -14.05 25.30
N GLU A 49 1.57 -12.79 25.04
CA GLU A 49 0.95 -11.98 23.99
C GLU A 49 1.19 -12.59 22.60
N ILE A 50 2.43 -12.99 22.30
CA ILE A 50 2.78 -13.68 21.05
C ILE A 50 1.96 -14.97 20.92
N LEU A 51 2.01 -15.84 21.92
CA LEU A 51 1.29 -17.11 21.90
C LEU A 51 -0.22 -16.91 21.68
N GLY A 52 -0.83 -15.98 22.41
CA GLY A 52 -2.25 -15.66 22.30
C GLY A 52 -2.61 -15.09 20.92
N THR A 53 -1.80 -14.17 20.41
CA THR A 53 -2.02 -13.54 19.10
C THR A 53 -1.91 -14.55 17.98
N GLU A 54 -0.81 -15.32 17.93
CA GLU A 54 -0.59 -16.31 16.88
C GLU A 54 -1.63 -17.44 16.94
N THR A 55 -2.01 -17.89 18.14
CA THR A 55 -3.13 -18.85 18.29
C THR A 55 -4.42 -18.27 17.72
N THR A 56 -4.71 -16.99 17.99
CA THR A 56 -5.90 -16.32 17.45
C THR A 56 -5.87 -16.32 15.92
N LEU A 57 -4.72 -16.00 15.31
CA LEU A 57 -4.56 -15.96 13.86
C LEU A 57 -4.75 -17.34 13.22
N VAL A 58 -4.25 -18.42 13.85
CA VAL A 58 -4.52 -19.80 13.40
C VAL A 58 -5.99 -20.11 13.47
N LEU A 59 -6.63 -19.80 14.60
CA LEU A 59 -8.05 -20.13 14.82
C LEU A 59 -8.99 -19.36 13.89
N LEU A 60 -8.55 -18.20 13.39
CA LEU A 60 -9.22 -17.42 12.36
C LEU A 60 -8.91 -17.90 10.92
N GLY A 61 -8.03 -18.88 10.76
CA GLY A 61 -7.58 -19.36 9.45
C GLY A 61 -6.81 -18.31 8.65
N ILE A 62 -6.15 -17.37 9.33
CA ILE A 62 -5.33 -16.33 8.68
C ILE A 62 -3.93 -16.87 8.38
N ILE A 63 -3.38 -17.66 9.31
CA ILE A 63 -2.11 -18.33 9.15
C ILE A 63 -2.30 -19.84 9.11
N ASP A 64 -1.44 -20.52 8.37
CA ASP A 64 -1.41 -21.96 8.29
C ASP A 64 -0.87 -22.59 9.58
N ILE A 65 -1.31 -23.82 9.88
CA ILE A 65 -0.90 -24.56 11.08
C ILE A 65 0.61 -24.87 11.05
N ILE A 66 1.20 -25.12 9.88
CA ILE A 66 2.65 -25.37 9.77
C ILE A 66 3.41 -24.07 10.07
N LYS A 67 2.96 -22.96 9.49
CA LYS A 67 3.57 -21.65 9.68
C LYS A 67 3.47 -21.16 11.12
N TYR A 68 2.40 -21.50 11.82
CA TYR A 68 2.23 -21.21 13.24
C TYR A 68 3.34 -21.84 14.11
N GLU A 69 3.70 -23.09 13.83
CA GLU A 69 4.80 -23.76 14.52
C GLU A 69 6.13 -23.01 14.30
N GLU A 70 6.43 -22.64 13.05
CA GLU A 70 7.63 -21.86 12.71
C GLU A 70 7.70 -20.54 13.48
N ILE A 71 6.59 -19.78 13.50
CA ILE A 71 6.52 -18.48 14.19
C ILE A 71 6.77 -18.65 15.69
N LEU A 72 6.17 -19.67 16.33
CA LEU A 72 6.37 -19.86 17.77
C LEU A 72 7.80 -20.29 18.12
N ILE A 73 8.46 -21.07 17.27
CA ILE A 73 9.87 -21.44 17.45
C ILE A 73 10.76 -20.19 17.36
N GLU A 74 10.49 -19.30 16.41
CA GLU A 74 11.28 -18.10 16.17
C GLU A 74 11.04 -17.02 17.23
N GLU A 75 9.78 -16.75 17.59
CA GLU A 75 9.41 -15.57 18.37
C GLU A 75 9.40 -15.80 19.88
N LEU A 76 9.16 -17.03 20.35
CA LEU A 76 9.13 -17.29 21.80
C LEU A 76 10.52 -17.40 22.42
N ALA A 77 11.59 -17.57 21.62
CA ALA A 77 12.96 -17.72 22.11
C ALA A 77 13.12 -18.80 23.20
N LEU A 78 12.33 -19.88 23.11
CA LEU A 78 12.39 -21.04 23.99
C LEU A 78 13.25 -22.14 23.35
N SER A 79 13.61 -23.16 24.13
CA SER A 79 14.21 -24.36 23.54
C SER A 79 13.21 -25.05 22.62
N LYS A 80 13.69 -25.59 21.49
CA LYS A 80 12.85 -26.32 20.52
C LYS A 80 12.00 -27.40 21.20
N GLU A 81 12.60 -28.19 22.10
CA GLU A 81 11.87 -29.22 22.87
C GLU A 81 10.71 -28.65 23.70
N SER A 82 10.87 -27.47 24.29
CA SER A 82 9.81 -26.82 25.05
C SER A 82 8.67 -26.37 24.13
N VAL A 83 9.01 -25.81 22.96
CA VAL A 83 8.02 -25.38 21.95
C VAL A 83 7.27 -26.59 21.39
N ASP A 84 7.97 -27.67 21.06
CA ASP A 84 7.38 -28.90 20.51
C ASP A 84 6.34 -29.50 21.48
N LYS A 85 6.67 -29.58 22.78
CA LYS A 85 5.72 -30.07 23.81
C LYS A 85 4.51 -29.14 23.95
N MET A 86 4.76 -27.83 23.98
CA MET A 86 3.71 -26.82 24.11
C MET A 86 2.77 -26.86 22.90
N LEU A 87 3.31 -26.96 21.69
CA LEU A 87 2.55 -27.11 20.45
C LEU A 87 1.74 -28.40 20.44
N SER A 88 2.29 -29.52 20.93
CA SER A 88 1.54 -30.77 21.07
C SER A 88 0.31 -30.59 21.96
N GLU A 89 0.45 -29.89 23.09
CA GLU A 89 -0.68 -29.64 24.00
C GLU A 89 -1.72 -28.72 23.39
N ILE A 90 -1.31 -27.64 22.72
CA ILE A 90 -2.21 -26.75 21.98
C ILE A 90 -2.94 -27.54 20.88
N ASN A 91 -2.20 -28.40 20.20
CA ASN A 91 -2.75 -29.20 19.12
C ASN A 91 -3.82 -30.16 19.64
N ASP A 92 -3.55 -30.87 20.73
CA ASP A 92 -4.47 -31.85 21.29
C ASP A 92 -5.70 -31.20 21.94
N LEU A 93 -5.52 -30.07 22.61
CA LEU A 93 -6.59 -29.42 23.37
C LEU A 93 -7.46 -28.48 22.52
N ILE A 94 -6.89 -27.89 21.46
CA ILE A 94 -7.56 -26.84 20.68
C ILE A 94 -7.67 -27.24 19.21
N ILE A 95 -6.54 -27.40 18.51
CA ILE A 95 -6.49 -27.44 17.04
C ILE A 95 -7.09 -28.73 16.47
N ASN A 96 -6.77 -29.90 17.01
CA ASN A 96 -7.20 -31.20 16.47
C ASN A 96 -8.72 -31.33 16.37
N ASN A 97 -9.47 -30.69 17.27
CA ASN A 97 -10.94 -30.72 17.28
C ASN A 97 -11.57 -30.01 16.07
N ILE A 98 -10.86 -29.06 15.46
CA ILE A 98 -11.32 -28.22 14.36
C ILE A 98 -10.32 -28.16 13.20
N ARG A 99 -9.34 -29.06 13.16
CA ARG A 99 -8.25 -29.05 12.18
C ARG A 99 -8.77 -29.05 10.73
N PRO A 100 -9.76 -29.88 10.33
CA PRO A 100 -10.33 -29.81 8.98
C PRO A 100 -10.89 -28.42 8.67
N GLU A 101 -11.66 -27.85 9.61
CA GLU A 101 -12.28 -26.54 9.45
C GLU A 101 -11.26 -25.40 9.36
N LEU A 102 -10.14 -25.50 10.08
CA LEU A 102 -9.05 -24.52 10.00
C LEU A 102 -8.29 -24.61 8.67
N ILE A 103 -8.06 -25.82 8.16
CA ILE A 103 -7.46 -26.02 6.84
C ILE A 103 -8.39 -25.47 5.75
N ASP A 104 -9.68 -25.76 5.84
CA ASP A 104 -10.68 -25.24 4.90
C ASP A 104 -10.78 -23.71 4.98
N ALA A 105 -10.81 -23.14 6.19
CA ALA A 105 -10.82 -21.69 6.39
C ALA A 105 -9.55 -21.04 5.83
N PHE A 106 -8.37 -21.58 6.11
CA PHE A 106 -7.10 -21.07 5.59
C PHE A 106 -7.06 -21.15 4.06
N ASN A 107 -7.44 -22.28 3.48
CA ASN A 107 -7.49 -22.44 2.03
C ASN A 107 -8.55 -21.54 1.41
N ALA A 108 -9.72 -21.36 2.04
CA ALA A 108 -10.74 -20.43 1.55
C ALA A 108 -10.24 -18.99 1.61
N ASN A 109 -9.57 -18.58 2.69
CA ASN A 109 -8.99 -17.24 2.83
C ASN A 109 -7.85 -17.02 1.82
N LYS A 110 -6.97 -18.00 1.63
CA LYS A 110 -5.90 -17.98 0.62
C LYS A 110 -6.47 -17.96 -0.80
N ASN A 111 -7.47 -18.77 -1.07
CA ASN A 111 -8.16 -18.79 -2.36
C ASN A 111 -9.02 -17.55 -2.57
N SER A 112 -9.53 -16.88 -1.55
CA SER A 112 -10.14 -15.55 -1.70
C SER A 112 -9.08 -14.54 -2.11
N LEU A 113 -7.86 -14.61 -1.57
CA LEU A 113 -6.74 -13.79 -2.03
C LEU A 113 -6.26 -14.15 -3.46
N GLU A 114 -6.48 -15.39 -3.93
CA GLU A 114 -6.03 -15.88 -5.26
C GLU A 114 -7.15 -15.93 -6.34
N LYS A 115 -8.42 -16.06 -5.96
CA LYS A 115 -9.61 -16.08 -6.86
C LYS A 115 -10.26 -14.71 -7.03
N GLU A 116 -9.74 -13.68 -6.37
CA GLU A 116 -9.94 -12.27 -6.75
C GLU A 116 -9.17 -11.91 -8.05
N ASN A 117 -9.06 -12.85 -9.01
CA ASN A 117 -8.42 -12.67 -10.32
C ASN A 117 -8.95 -13.68 -11.37
N PRO A 118 -10.25 -13.62 -11.69
CA PRO A 118 -10.59 -12.94 -12.94
C PRO A 118 -11.89 -12.13 -12.80
N GLU A 119 -11.83 -10.84 -13.12
CA GLU A 119 -12.96 -9.89 -13.10
C GLU A 119 -13.50 -9.52 -11.71
N ILE A 120 -12.72 -8.74 -10.96
CA ILE A 120 -13.25 -7.90 -9.88
C ILE A 120 -12.85 -6.47 -10.23
N GLU A 121 -13.84 -5.61 -10.43
CA GLU A 121 -13.64 -4.16 -10.32
C GLU A 121 -12.97 -3.88 -8.97
N PRO A 122 -11.87 -3.11 -8.94
CA PRO A 122 -11.07 -2.94 -7.74
C PRO A 122 -11.97 -2.43 -6.63
N VAL A 123 -12.10 -3.20 -5.54
CA VAL A 123 -12.60 -2.62 -4.29
C VAL A 123 -11.50 -1.68 -3.84
N LEU A 124 -11.65 -0.42 -4.25
CA LEU A 124 -10.75 0.68 -3.96
C LEU A 124 -10.45 0.65 -2.47
N ASP A 125 -9.17 0.61 -2.12
CA ASP A 125 -8.73 0.95 -0.77
C ASP A 125 -9.27 2.36 -0.51
N THR A 126 -10.33 2.47 0.30
CA THR A 126 -11.10 3.71 0.49
C THR A 126 -10.23 4.91 0.89
N ARG A 127 -9.00 4.65 1.36
CA ARG A 127 -7.96 5.66 1.60
C ARG A 127 -7.61 6.45 0.33
N PHE A 128 -7.64 5.82 -0.85
CA PHE A 128 -7.33 6.45 -2.14
C PHE A 128 -8.53 7.09 -2.84
N GLY A 129 -9.76 6.92 -2.35
CA GLY A 129 -10.96 7.50 -3.00
C GLY A 129 -11.01 9.04 -3.01
N LYS A 130 -10.04 9.71 -2.38
CA LYS A 130 -9.83 11.17 -2.47
C LYS A 130 -8.86 11.59 -3.59
N LEU A 131 -8.18 10.64 -4.22
CA LEU A 131 -7.24 10.86 -5.32
C LEU A 131 -7.99 10.94 -6.65
N SER A 132 -7.32 11.43 -7.69
CA SER A 132 -7.89 11.40 -9.03
C SER A 132 -7.94 9.95 -9.55
N PRO A 133 -8.92 9.59 -10.39
CA PRO A 133 -9.04 8.23 -10.91
C PRO A 133 -7.79 7.70 -11.62
N ASP A 134 -7.05 8.60 -12.29
CA ASP A 134 -5.78 8.22 -12.94
C ASP A 134 -4.67 7.88 -11.95
N LEU A 135 -4.61 8.59 -10.83
CA LEU A 135 -3.60 8.38 -9.81
C LEU A 135 -3.91 7.12 -9.00
N GLU A 136 -5.17 6.91 -8.65
CA GLU A 136 -5.68 5.69 -8.02
C GLU A 136 -5.32 4.47 -8.86
N LYS A 137 -5.61 4.50 -10.16
CA LYS A 137 -5.23 3.43 -11.08
C LYS A 137 -3.72 3.16 -11.13
N ILE A 138 -2.88 4.21 -11.17
CA ILE A 138 -1.42 4.04 -11.17
C ILE A 138 -0.95 3.39 -9.86
N ILE A 139 -1.54 3.77 -8.73
CA ILE A 139 -1.20 3.22 -7.42
C ILE A 139 -1.60 1.75 -7.35
N ASP A 140 -2.81 1.41 -7.79
CA ASP A 140 -3.30 0.02 -7.85
C ASP A 140 -2.39 -0.84 -8.73
N GLU A 141 -2.06 -0.37 -9.93
CA GLU A 141 -1.17 -1.09 -10.87
C GLU A 141 0.29 -1.20 -10.38
N SER A 142 0.71 -0.35 -9.43
CA SER A 142 2.08 -0.36 -8.91
C SER A 142 2.39 -1.56 -8.01
N ASN A 143 1.37 -2.24 -7.48
CA ASN A 143 1.49 -3.32 -6.50
C ASN A 143 2.38 -2.93 -5.30
N TYR A 144 2.33 -1.67 -4.87
CA TYR A 144 3.26 -1.17 -3.85
C TYR A 144 3.14 -1.91 -2.51
N GLN A 145 1.95 -2.39 -2.15
CA GLN A 145 1.69 -3.14 -0.92
C GLN A 145 2.46 -4.46 -0.89
N ASP A 146 2.46 -5.22 -1.99
CA ASP A 146 3.23 -6.47 -2.10
C ASP A 146 4.73 -6.20 -2.03
N ILE A 147 5.18 -5.11 -2.67
CA ILE A 147 6.58 -4.69 -2.63
C ILE A 147 6.99 -4.32 -1.20
N LEU A 148 6.16 -3.58 -0.46
CA LEU A 148 6.40 -3.24 0.94
C LEU A 148 6.44 -4.47 1.84
N TYR A 149 5.53 -5.41 1.64
CA TYR A 149 5.52 -6.67 2.37
C TYR A 149 6.82 -7.45 2.12
N GLY A 150 7.27 -7.54 0.86
CA GLY A 150 8.55 -8.13 0.49
C GLY A 150 9.74 -7.46 1.18
N ILE A 151 9.80 -6.13 1.20
CA ILE A 151 10.85 -5.36 1.89
C ILE A 151 10.83 -5.65 3.40
N GLY A 152 9.64 -5.65 4.01
CA GLY A 152 9.47 -5.96 5.43
C GLY A 152 9.98 -7.36 5.78
N LYS A 153 9.71 -8.35 4.92
CA LYS A 153 10.23 -9.72 5.07
C LYS A 153 11.76 -9.78 4.91
N GLU A 154 12.32 -9.17 3.87
CA GLU A 154 13.78 -9.10 3.65
C GLU A 154 14.53 -8.49 4.85
N LYS A 155 13.91 -7.53 5.53
CA LYS A 155 14.49 -6.83 6.69
C LYS A 155 14.08 -7.43 8.04
N ASN A 156 13.33 -8.54 8.06
CA ASN A 156 12.83 -9.21 9.27
C ASN A 156 12.03 -8.27 10.19
N PHE A 157 11.16 -7.45 9.62
CA PHE A 157 10.28 -6.56 10.39
C PHE A 157 9.14 -7.33 11.06
N SER A 158 8.83 -6.96 12.30
CA SER A 158 7.64 -7.46 12.99
C SER A 158 6.37 -6.91 12.33
N VAL A 159 5.22 -7.54 12.61
CA VAL A 159 3.92 -7.09 12.12
C VAL A 159 3.65 -5.61 12.44
N THR A 160 4.06 -5.16 13.63
CA THR A 160 3.94 -3.75 14.03
C THR A 160 4.79 -2.83 13.16
N LYS A 161 6.05 -3.19 12.89
CA LYS A 161 6.95 -2.41 12.04
C LYS A 161 6.50 -2.42 10.58
N MET A 162 5.97 -3.53 10.08
CA MET A 162 5.39 -3.61 8.74
C MET A 162 4.16 -2.70 8.61
N GLY A 163 3.27 -2.68 9.60
CA GLY A 163 2.11 -1.77 9.59
C GLY A 163 2.50 -0.29 9.67
N ALA A 164 3.53 0.05 10.45
CA ALA A 164 4.08 1.40 10.50
C ALA A 164 4.71 1.83 9.17
N LEU A 165 5.43 0.92 8.52
CA LEU A 165 6.04 1.12 7.20
C LEU A 165 4.97 1.34 6.12
N GLU A 166 3.93 0.51 6.11
CA GLU A 166 2.79 0.64 5.20
C GLU A 166 2.14 2.02 5.37
N ARG A 167 1.76 2.36 6.61
CA ARG A 167 1.10 3.63 6.91
C ARG A 167 1.91 4.83 6.44
N ALA A 168 3.19 4.90 6.81
CA ALA A 168 4.06 6.00 6.40
C ALA A 168 4.17 6.09 4.87
N THR A 169 4.26 4.95 4.17
CA THR A 169 4.35 4.94 2.70
C THR A 169 3.03 5.40 2.06
N THR A 170 1.89 4.93 2.57
CA THR A 170 0.56 5.36 2.12
C THR A 170 0.35 6.85 2.39
N ASP A 171 0.73 7.35 3.55
CA ASP A 171 0.64 8.78 3.89
C ASP A 171 1.46 9.64 2.93
N LEU A 172 2.63 9.15 2.49
CA LEU A 172 3.44 9.83 1.49
C LEU A 172 2.79 9.80 0.10
N ILE A 173 2.23 8.66 -0.31
CA ILE A 173 1.49 8.52 -1.58
C ILE A 173 0.29 9.48 -1.60
N MET A 174 -0.42 9.61 -0.48
CA MET A 174 -1.58 10.48 -0.33
C MET A 174 -1.20 11.97 -0.17
N GLY A 175 0.09 12.29 -0.01
CA GLY A 175 0.57 13.65 0.24
C GLY A 175 0.23 14.18 1.64
N THR A 176 -0.10 13.29 2.59
CA THR A 176 -0.33 13.63 4.00
C THR A 176 0.99 13.99 4.70
N ILE A 177 2.09 13.35 4.30
CA ILE A 177 3.45 13.68 4.76
C ILE A 177 4.29 14.19 3.59
N HIS A 178 5.20 15.14 3.88
CA HIS A 178 6.10 15.66 2.86
C HIS A 178 7.25 14.66 2.61
N PRO A 179 7.79 14.53 1.37
CA PRO A 179 8.92 13.64 1.08
C PRO A 179 10.13 13.85 1.99
N ASP A 180 10.43 15.10 2.36
CA ASP A 180 11.55 15.44 3.24
C ASP A 180 11.32 15.00 4.70
N GLU A 181 10.07 14.73 5.08
CA GLU A 181 9.70 14.25 6.42
C GLU A 181 9.68 12.72 6.49
N PHE A 182 9.69 12.03 5.35
CA PHE A 182 9.49 10.58 5.28
C PHE A 182 10.56 9.80 6.05
N GLU A 183 11.83 10.19 5.93
CA GLU A 183 12.93 9.57 6.69
C GLU A 183 12.71 9.69 8.19
N ASN A 184 12.34 10.90 8.66
CA ASN A 184 12.09 11.17 10.08
C ASN A 184 10.86 10.39 10.59
N VAL A 185 9.79 10.29 9.79
CA VAL A 185 8.59 9.52 10.13
C VAL A 185 8.92 8.04 10.29
N LEU A 186 9.74 7.48 9.39
CA LEU A 186 10.17 6.09 9.48
C LEU A 186 11.11 5.85 10.67
N GLU A 187 12.04 6.76 10.94
CA GLU A 187 12.94 6.66 12.10
C GLU A 187 12.16 6.59 13.41
N ASN A 188 11.21 7.52 13.60
CA ASN A 188 10.41 7.59 14.81
C ASN A 188 9.46 6.39 14.98
N ASN A 189 8.89 5.87 13.89
CA ASN A 189 7.88 4.82 13.96
C ASN A 189 8.46 3.40 13.95
N LEU A 190 9.66 3.20 13.39
CA LEU A 190 10.28 1.88 13.28
C LEU A 190 11.33 1.61 14.36
N GLU A 191 11.75 2.65 15.09
CA GLU A 191 12.81 2.56 16.13
C GLU A 191 14.07 1.90 15.55
N LEU A 192 14.50 2.36 14.38
CA LEU A 192 15.68 1.85 13.68
C LEU A 192 16.80 2.89 13.71
N PRO A 193 18.08 2.46 13.74
CA PRO A 193 19.21 3.36 13.53
C PRO A 193 19.08 4.12 12.20
N LEU A 194 19.45 5.40 12.20
CA LEU A 194 19.35 6.31 11.05
C LEU A 194 19.94 5.71 9.76
N GLU A 195 21.05 4.99 9.86
CA GLU A 195 21.71 4.35 8.72
C GLU A 195 20.80 3.30 8.05
N LYS A 196 20.05 2.53 8.84
CA LYS A 196 19.11 1.52 8.33
C LYS A 196 17.84 2.17 7.76
N VAL A 197 17.40 3.28 8.35
CA VAL A 197 16.27 4.06 7.84
C VAL A 197 16.59 4.62 6.47
N ARG A 198 17.79 5.19 6.28
CA ARG A 198 18.25 5.68 4.97
C ARG A 198 18.30 4.59 3.92
N GLU A 199 18.83 3.42 4.28
CA GLU A 199 18.84 2.27 3.38
C GLU A 199 17.41 1.87 2.98
N LEU A 200 16.49 1.82 3.94
CA LEU A 200 15.09 1.50 3.73
C LEU A 200 14.40 2.52 2.81
N VAL A 201 14.59 3.82 3.06
CA VAL A 201 14.07 4.92 2.22
C VAL A 201 14.55 4.77 0.78
N ASN A 202 15.84 4.45 0.57
CA ASN A 202 16.38 4.23 -0.76
C ASN A 202 15.75 3.03 -1.46
N ILE A 203 15.55 1.91 -0.75
CA ILE A 203 14.89 0.72 -1.30
C ILE A 203 13.45 1.05 -1.72
N ILE A 204 12.69 1.75 -0.88
CA ILE A 204 11.31 2.14 -1.17
C ILE A 204 11.26 3.11 -2.35
N ASN A 205 12.16 4.10 -2.37
CA ASN A 205 12.28 5.05 -3.47
C ASN A 205 12.50 4.36 -4.81
N GLU A 206 13.41 3.39 -4.87
CA GLU A 206 13.72 2.67 -6.10
C GLU A 206 12.63 1.66 -6.50
N ARG A 207 12.11 0.88 -5.54
CA ARG A 207 11.18 -0.21 -5.87
C ARG A 207 9.74 0.27 -6.08
N ILE A 208 9.33 1.35 -5.41
CA ILE A 208 7.95 1.84 -5.38
C ILE A 208 7.84 3.22 -6.03
N PHE A 209 8.41 4.25 -5.41
CA PHE A 209 8.10 5.64 -5.81
C PHE A 209 8.62 6.00 -7.19
N LYS A 210 9.72 5.38 -7.63
CA LYS A 210 10.24 5.56 -8.98
C LYS A 210 9.25 5.09 -10.05
N LYS A 211 8.68 3.89 -9.88
CA LYS A 211 7.69 3.33 -10.81
C LYS A 211 6.42 4.18 -10.88
N ILE A 212 5.91 4.59 -9.71
CA ILE A 212 4.73 5.48 -9.63
C ILE A 212 5.01 6.80 -10.34
N ARG A 213 6.18 7.43 -10.09
CA ARG A 213 6.58 8.67 -10.76
C ARG A 213 6.70 8.52 -12.28
N GLU A 214 7.31 7.44 -12.75
CA GLU A 214 7.45 7.16 -14.18
C GLU A 214 6.09 7.03 -14.88
N GLU A 215 5.14 6.30 -14.27
CA GLU A 215 3.78 6.17 -14.84
C GLU A 215 2.99 7.47 -14.79
N LEU A 216 3.15 8.29 -13.75
CA LEU A 216 2.54 9.62 -13.68
C LEU A 216 3.04 10.53 -14.81
N ILE A 217 4.36 10.54 -15.07
CA ILE A 217 4.95 11.34 -16.15
C ILE A 217 4.40 10.88 -17.51
N LYS A 218 4.38 9.56 -17.78
CA LYS A 218 3.82 9.00 -19.02
C LYS A 218 2.35 9.38 -19.22
N ASN A 219 1.54 9.34 -18.16
CA ASN A 219 0.13 9.73 -18.23
C ASN A 219 -0.06 11.22 -18.54
N VAL A 220 0.75 12.09 -17.93
CA VAL A 220 0.71 13.53 -18.23
C VAL A 220 1.15 13.82 -19.66
N GLU A 221 2.21 13.16 -20.15
CA GLU A 221 2.67 13.31 -21.54
C GLU A 221 1.66 12.80 -22.55
N ARG A 222 1.05 11.64 -22.32
CA ARG A 222 -0.05 11.11 -23.14
C ARG A 222 -1.19 12.13 -23.23
N LYS A 223 -1.64 12.69 -22.11
CA LYS A 223 -2.71 13.70 -22.10
C LYS A 223 -2.36 14.97 -22.88
N LYS A 224 -1.11 15.44 -22.82
CA LYS A 224 -0.64 16.59 -23.61
C LYS A 224 -0.68 16.29 -25.12
N ILE A 225 -0.27 15.09 -25.53
CA ILE A 225 -0.28 14.67 -26.95
C ILE A 225 -1.72 14.58 -27.48
N PHE A 226 -2.65 13.98 -26.70
CA PHE A 226 -4.06 13.89 -27.09
C PHE A 226 -4.77 15.26 -27.12
N ALA A 227 -4.39 16.18 -26.22
CA ALA A 227 -4.91 17.55 -26.23
C ALA A 227 -4.47 18.31 -27.49
N ASN A 228 -3.21 18.14 -27.91
CA ASN A 228 -2.70 18.76 -29.13
C ASN A 228 -3.35 18.18 -30.41
N LYS A 229 -3.53 16.85 -30.46
CA LYS A 229 -4.16 16.20 -31.62
C LYS A 229 -5.64 16.59 -31.80
N LYS A 230 -6.38 16.77 -30.71
CA LYS A 230 -7.76 17.31 -30.75
C LYS A 230 -7.81 18.80 -31.14
N ALA A 231 -6.75 19.56 -30.87
CA ALA A 231 -6.66 20.95 -31.30
C ALA A 231 -6.39 21.05 -32.82
N GLU A 232 -5.55 20.16 -33.37
CA GLU A 232 -5.28 20.04 -34.81
C GLU A 232 -6.52 19.56 -35.59
N GLU A 233 -7.24 18.53 -35.13
CA GLU A 233 -8.48 18.07 -35.77
C GLU A 233 -9.57 19.15 -35.80
N LYS A 234 -9.67 19.98 -34.75
CA LYS A 234 -10.61 21.13 -34.74
C LYS A 234 -10.23 22.21 -35.74
N GLN A 235 -8.93 22.43 -35.99
CA GLN A 235 -8.48 23.37 -37.02
C GLN A 235 -8.76 22.80 -38.42
N ASP A 236 -8.45 21.53 -38.67
CA ASP A 236 -8.70 20.90 -39.97
C ASP A 236 -10.21 20.86 -40.30
N THR A 237 -11.06 20.58 -39.32
CA THR A 237 -12.53 20.58 -39.52
C THR A 237 -13.06 22.00 -39.81
N GLN A 238 -12.49 23.03 -39.18
CA GLN A 238 -12.82 24.43 -39.49
C GLN A 238 -12.34 24.85 -40.88
N VAL A 239 -11.16 24.39 -41.32
CA VAL A 239 -10.63 24.65 -42.66
C VAL A 239 -11.48 23.96 -43.74
N LEU A 240 -11.90 22.70 -43.51
CA LEU A 240 -12.76 21.95 -44.43
C LEU A 240 -14.18 22.54 -44.51
N GLY A 241 -14.76 22.95 -43.38
CA GLY A 241 -16.04 23.64 -43.34
C GLY A 241 -16.03 25.00 -44.06
N ALA A 242 -14.94 25.75 -43.96
CA ALA A 242 -14.77 27.02 -44.69
C ALA A 242 -14.72 26.84 -46.22
N HIS A 243 -14.40 25.64 -46.70
CA HIS A 243 -14.40 25.29 -48.13
C HIS A 243 -15.64 24.50 -48.57
N GLY A 244 -16.67 24.41 -47.71
CA GLY A 244 -17.96 23.78 -48.03
C GLY A 244 -17.94 22.26 -48.06
N ILE A 245 -16.96 21.62 -47.41
CA ILE A 245 -16.88 20.16 -47.28
C ILE A 245 -17.43 19.76 -45.91
N GLU A 246 -18.65 19.23 -45.88
CA GLU A 246 -19.23 18.64 -44.67
C GLU A 246 -18.78 17.18 -44.51
N ILE A 247 -18.22 16.86 -43.34
CA ILE A 247 -17.91 15.48 -42.96
C ILE A 247 -19.21 14.84 -42.47
N VAL A 248 -19.76 13.91 -43.24
CA VAL A 248 -20.94 13.13 -42.85
C VAL A 248 -20.49 11.99 -41.93
N GLU A 249 -20.84 12.06 -40.64
CA GLU A 249 -20.36 11.12 -39.59
C GLU A 249 -20.86 9.67 -39.74
N ASN A 250 -21.76 9.37 -40.68
CA ASN A 250 -22.17 8.00 -40.99
C ASN A 250 -22.50 7.83 -42.47
N PRO A 251 -21.59 7.28 -43.30
CA PRO A 251 -21.94 6.93 -44.66
C PRO A 251 -22.92 5.74 -44.65
N PRO A 252 -23.97 5.75 -45.50
CA PRO A 252 -24.85 4.59 -45.65
C PRO A 252 -24.03 3.38 -46.12
N LEU A 253 -24.19 2.24 -45.45
CA LEU A 253 -23.60 0.97 -45.85
C LEU A 253 -24.02 0.66 -47.30
N LEU A 254 -23.05 0.60 -48.20
CA LEU A 254 -23.24 0.11 -49.57
C LEU A 254 -23.63 -1.38 -49.51
N ILE A 255 -24.92 -1.64 -49.72
CA ILE A 255 -25.45 -2.98 -49.95
C ILE A 255 -24.83 -3.51 -51.24
N LYS A 256 -23.99 -4.54 -51.13
CA LYS A 256 -23.55 -5.35 -52.26
C LYS A 256 -24.74 -6.19 -52.73
N GLU A 257 -25.22 -5.90 -53.94
CA GLU A 257 -26.08 -6.82 -54.70
C GLU A 257 -25.27 -8.09 -55.03
N GLY A 258 -25.82 -9.26 -54.73
CA GLY A 258 -25.18 -10.54 -55.06
C GLY A 258 -25.81 -11.77 -54.41
N ALA A 259 -27.03 -12.09 -54.84
CA ALA A 259 -27.61 -13.43 -55.01
C ALA A 259 -27.46 -14.50 -53.90
N GLY A 260 -28.62 -14.98 -53.40
CA GLY A 260 -28.80 -16.41 -53.17
C GLY A 260 -29.53 -16.86 -51.90
N GLY A 261 -30.86 -16.67 -51.87
CA GLY A 261 -31.84 -17.70 -51.51
C GLY A 261 -31.93 -18.25 -50.08
N GLY A 262 -33.13 -18.09 -49.49
CA GLY A 262 -33.75 -19.18 -48.71
C GLY A 262 -34.25 -18.82 -47.31
N ASN A 263 -35.55 -18.55 -47.21
CA ASN A 263 -36.53 -18.79 -46.13
C ASN A 263 -35.98 -19.10 -44.72
N SER A 264 -36.48 -18.49 -43.63
CA SER A 264 -37.88 -18.61 -43.19
C SER A 264 -38.20 -17.58 -42.09
N GLU A 265 -39.48 -17.22 -42.03
CA GLU A 265 -40.18 -16.41 -41.04
C GLU A 265 -39.94 -16.84 -39.58
N GLU A 266 -39.91 -15.90 -38.64
CA GLU A 266 -41.05 -15.63 -37.73
C GLU A 266 -40.74 -14.61 -36.61
N ASN A 267 -41.64 -13.62 -36.51
CA ASN A 267 -42.25 -13.06 -35.29
C ASN A 267 -41.52 -12.03 -34.37
N HIS A 268 -41.91 -10.76 -34.58
CA HIS A 268 -42.55 -9.84 -33.60
C HIS A 268 -41.67 -9.10 -32.53
N PRO A 269 -42.16 -7.99 -31.89
CA PRO A 269 -41.82 -6.63 -32.30
C PRO A 269 -41.39 -5.69 -31.12
N ALA A 270 -41.27 -4.40 -31.43
CA ALA A 270 -41.49 -3.22 -30.56
C ALA A 270 -40.28 -2.44 -29.99
N SER A 271 -40.11 -1.26 -30.60
CA SER A 271 -39.84 0.09 -30.06
C SER A 271 -38.91 0.29 -28.85
N GLY A 272 -37.95 1.19 -29.01
CA GLY A 272 -37.30 1.92 -27.92
C GLY A 272 -36.35 3.01 -28.43
N THR A 273 -36.72 4.26 -28.17
CA THR A 273 -36.01 5.54 -28.39
C THR A 273 -34.62 5.62 -27.72
N PRO A 274 -33.66 6.43 -28.22
CA PRO A 274 -32.40 6.72 -27.52
C PRO A 274 -32.49 7.97 -26.60
N PRO A 275 -31.79 8.01 -25.45
CA PRO A 275 -31.75 9.17 -24.56
C PRO A 275 -30.52 10.08 -24.74
N GLN A 276 -30.69 11.29 -24.18
CA GLN A 276 -29.93 12.53 -24.27
C GLN A 276 -28.53 12.57 -23.63
N GLN A 277 -27.72 13.49 -24.19
CA GLN A 277 -26.52 14.11 -23.60
C GLN A 277 -26.82 14.89 -22.32
N GLY A 278 -25.90 14.82 -21.35
CA GLY A 278 -25.75 15.74 -20.23
C GLY A 278 -24.27 15.91 -19.90
N GLY A 279 -23.78 17.16 -19.93
CA GLY A 279 -22.38 17.53 -19.67
C GLY A 279 -22.11 17.82 -18.20
N GLU A 280 -20.84 17.71 -17.81
CA GLU A 280 -20.32 18.21 -16.53
C GLU A 280 -19.42 19.43 -16.77
N GLU A 281 -19.81 20.55 -16.19
CA GLU A 281 -19.05 21.79 -16.13
C GLU A 281 -17.99 21.70 -15.02
N THR A 282 -16.76 22.13 -15.33
CA THR A 282 -15.67 22.24 -14.36
C THR A 282 -15.70 23.60 -13.67
N HIS A 283 -15.55 23.60 -12.34
CA HIS A 283 -15.65 24.78 -11.48
C HIS A 283 -14.62 25.88 -11.82
N PRO A 284 -15.03 27.17 -11.86
CA PRO A 284 -14.24 28.29 -12.41
C PRO A 284 -13.01 28.71 -11.58
N ILE A 285 -12.84 28.22 -10.35
CA ILE A 285 -11.72 28.62 -9.47
C ILE A 285 -10.39 27.96 -9.87
N LEU A 286 -10.43 26.77 -10.46
CA LEU A 286 -9.21 26.03 -10.85
C LEU A 286 -8.58 26.57 -12.15
N ALA A 287 -9.39 27.12 -13.06
CA ALA A 287 -8.91 27.71 -14.31
C ALA A 287 -8.10 29.01 -14.08
N GLN A 288 -8.43 29.77 -13.02
CA GLN A 288 -7.83 31.08 -12.79
C GLN A 288 -6.44 31.03 -12.12
N LYS A 289 -6.09 29.93 -11.44
CA LYS A 289 -4.80 29.82 -10.73
C LYS A 289 -3.65 29.25 -11.56
N LEU A 290 -3.93 28.77 -12.78
CA LEU A 290 -2.95 28.09 -13.63
C LEU A 290 -2.64 28.81 -14.94
N SER A 291 -3.27 29.95 -15.24
CA SER A 291 -3.15 30.64 -16.53
C SER A 291 -2.18 31.83 -16.55
N GLY A 292 -1.39 32.07 -15.49
CA GLY A 292 -0.47 33.20 -15.42
C GLY A 292 1.00 32.77 -15.44
N PRO A 293 1.89 33.41 -16.25
CA PRO A 293 3.32 33.15 -16.17
C PRO A 293 3.86 33.69 -14.83
N TYR A 294 4.42 32.77 -14.03
CA TYR A 294 5.06 33.08 -12.76
C TYR A 294 6.36 33.86 -12.99
N GLN A 295 6.37 35.16 -12.67
CA GLN A 295 7.62 35.92 -12.53
C GLN A 295 8.12 35.77 -11.10
N ALA A 296 9.22 35.04 -10.92
CA ALA A 296 9.90 34.99 -9.64
C ALA A 296 10.40 36.40 -9.27
N PRO A 297 10.12 36.91 -8.07
CA PRO A 297 10.64 38.19 -7.64
C PRO A 297 12.16 38.11 -7.51
N VAL A 298 12.87 38.94 -8.28
CA VAL A 298 14.32 39.13 -8.14
C VAL A 298 14.56 39.94 -6.89
N VAL A 299 14.82 39.25 -5.78
CA VAL A 299 15.32 39.87 -4.56
C VAL A 299 16.78 40.26 -4.81
N LYS A 300 17.04 41.56 -4.97
CA LYS A 300 18.40 42.09 -4.87
C LYS A 300 18.79 42.01 -3.41
N THR A 301 19.70 41.10 -3.07
CA THR A 301 20.27 41.05 -1.73
C THR A 301 21.39 42.10 -1.65
N ASP A 302 21.13 43.20 -0.94
CA ASP A 302 22.16 44.12 -0.48
C ASP A 302 22.90 43.46 0.70
N HIS A 303 23.91 42.65 0.39
CA HIS A 303 24.85 42.18 1.39
C HIS A 303 25.91 43.27 1.63
N SER A 304 25.59 44.20 2.53
CA SER A 304 26.61 45.07 3.15
C SER A 304 27.47 44.22 4.09
N LEU A 305 28.73 43.99 3.71
CA LEU A 305 29.75 43.39 4.58
C LEU A 305 30.19 44.44 5.61
N GLN A 306 29.57 44.45 6.78
CA GLN A 306 30.05 45.18 7.95
C GLN A 306 30.30 44.22 9.10
N ASN A 307 31.51 44.33 9.68
CA ASN A 307 32.06 43.64 10.83
C ASN A 307 32.57 42.20 10.65
N LEU A 308 33.71 42.09 9.97
CA LEU A 308 34.78 41.21 10.44
C LEU A 308 35.96 42.11 10.87
N GLN A 309 36.02 42.44 12.16
CA GLN A 309 37.28 42.85 12.77
C GLN A 309 38.16 41.61 12.96
N PRO A 310 39.47 41.66 12.64
CA PRO A 310 40.39 40.60 12.97
C PRO A 310 40.83 40.71 14.44
N SER A 311 40.38 39.76 15.27
CA SER A 311 41.04 39.48 16.55
C SER A 311 42.33 38.72 16.27
N SER A 312 43.45 39.44 16.27
CA SER A 312 44.79 38.89 16.28
C SER A 312 45.14 38.39 17.68
N GLU A 313 45.41 37.10 17.84
CA GLU A 313 46.25 36.59 18.92
C GLU A 313 47.07 35.39 18.42
N GLN A 314 48.36 35.66 18.18
CA GLN A 314 49.39 34.67 17.88
C GLN A 314 49.90 34.04 19.18
N GLN A 315 49.91 32.71 19.19
CA GLN A 315 50.97 31.80 19.66
C GLN A 315 51.93 32.29 20.76
N ASN A 316 51.93 31.60 21.90
CA ASN A 316 53.15 30.97 22.44
C ASN A 316 52.82 29.96 23.57
N LYS A 317 53.10 28.68 23.32
CA LYS A 317 53.22 27.61 24.34
C LYS A 317 54.71 27.37 24.60
N PRO A 318 55.19 27.32 25.85
CA PRO A 318 56.39 26.57 26.18
C PRO A 318 56.06 25.07 26.36
N VAL A 319 56.93 24.25 25.78
CA VAL A 319 56.95 22.79 25.81
C VAL A 319 57.31 22.30 27.21
N ILE A 320 56.46 21.48 27.83
CA ILE A 320 56.76 20.74 29.05
C ILE A 320 56.85 19.26 28.66
N ASP A 321 58.02 18.68 28.92
CA ASP A 321 58.39 17.30 28.58
C ASP A 321 57.71 16.29 29.53
N PRO A 322 56.95 15.30 29.02
CA PRO A 322 56.24 14.32 29.84
C PRO A 322 57.10 13.30 30.60
N TYR A 323 58.44 13.29 30.47
CA TYR A 323 59.32 12.28 31.09
C TYR A 323 60.32 12.80 32.12
N ARG A 324 60.09 13.99 32.72
CA ARG A 324 60.91 14.45 33.86
C ARG A 324 60.32 13.97 35.19
N GLU A 325 60.91 12.91 35.73
CA GLU A 325 60.69 12.47 37.11
C GLU A 325 61.05 13.58 38.11
N ILE A 326 60.21 13.81 39.12
CA ILE A 326 60.46 14.75 40.21
C ILE A 326 61.03 13.92 41.38
N PRO A 327 62.28 14.14 41.81
CA PRO A 327 62.82 13.49 43.01
C PRO A 327 62.30 14.14 44.30
N GLU A 328 62.26 13.31 45.36
CA GLU A 328 61.63 13.43 46.69
C GLU A 328 61.40 14.82 47.31
#